data_AF-A0A918M6U8-F1
#
_entry.id   AF-A0A918M6U8-F1
#
_cell.length_a   1.000
_cell.length_b   1.000
_cell.length_c   1.000
_cell.angle_alpha   90.00
_cell.angle_beta   90.00
_cell.angle_gamma   90.00
#
_symmetry.space_group_name_H-M   'P 1'
#
loop_
_entity.id
_entity.type
_entity.pdbx_description
1 polymer ?
#
loop_
_entity_poly.entity_id
_entity_poly.type
_entity_poly.pdbx_seq_one_letter_code
_entity_poly.pdbx_strand_id
1 'polypeptide(L)'
;MNKDRTRSASPIPESLVNMDAALRRVVQAEIGPRRPGVVYSDGVTDLEVVQVVTDPSEARRILKRRAPQFAVIVRDIYTGVERATCAVWTGSDRVLKAVAA
;
A
#
# COMPACT_ATOMS: atom_id res chain seq x y z
N MET A 1 -11.04 8.98 -50.72
CA MET A 1 -9.95 9.69 -50.03
C MET A 1 -10.58 10.56 -48.97
N ASN A 2 -10.48 10.22 -47.68
CA ASN A 2 -10.70 11.15 -46.56
C ASN A 2 -10.18 10.56 -45.23
N LYS A 3 -8.98 11.06 -44.91
CA LYS A 3 -8.24 11.24 -43.65
C LYS A 3 -8.69 10.49 -42.38
N ASP A 4 -7.71 9.76 -41.88
CA ASP A 4 -7.57 9.18 -40.54
C ASP A 4 -8.17 10.04 -39.41
N ARG A 5 -9.14 9.45 -38.70
CA ARG A 5 -9.54 9.89 -37.36
C ARG A 5 -8.65 9.19 -36.32
N THR A 6 -7.39 9.59 -36.24
CA THR A 6 -6.59 9.29 -35.04
C THR A 6 -7.16 10.10 -33.87
N ARG A 7 -7.89 9.43 -32.96
CA ARG A 7 -8.23 10.01 -31.66
C ARG A 7 -6.93 10.30 -30.92
N SER A 8 -6.46 11.54 -31.00
CA SER A 8 -5.33 12.02 -30.21
C SER A 8 -5.78 12.02 -28.75
N ALA A 9 -5.30 11.05 -27.97
CA ALA A 9 -5.43 11.10 -26.53
C ALA A 9 -4.66 12.35 -26.06
N SER A 10 -5.37 13.33 -25.49
CA SER A 10 -4.71 14.49 -24.89
C SER A 10 -3.75 13.99 -23.80
N PRO A 11 -2.49 14.45 -23.79
CA PRO A 11 -1.54 14.05 -22.75
C PRO A 11 -2.07 14.49 -21.40
N ILE A 12 -1.92 13.61 -20.40
CA ILE A 12 -2.27 13.93 -19.01
C ILE A 12 -1.46 15.15 -18.58
N PRO A 13 -2.08 16.20 -18.01
CA PRO A 13 -1.38 17.34 -17.47
C PRO A 13 -0.24 16.92 -16.52
N GLU A 14 0.95 17.47 -16.72
CA GLU A 14 2.14 17.17 -15.91
C GLU A 14 1.89 17.40 -14.41
N SER A 15 1.05 18.37 -14.06
CA SER A 15 0.64 18.64 -12.67
C SER A 15 -0.08 17.45 -12.02
N LEU A 16 -0.93 16.74 -12.75
CA LEU A 16 -1.63 15.55 -12.25
C LEU A 16 -0.64 14.39 -12.05
N VAL A 17 0.29 14.20 -12.98
CA VAL A 17 1.35 13.18 -12.87
C VAL A 17 2.23 13.45 -11.63
N ASN A 18 2.55 14.72 -11.38
CA ASN A 18 3.35 15.12 -10.23
C ASN A 18 2.61 14.92 -8.90
N MET A 19 1.30 15.20 -8.84
CA MET A 19 0.47 14.92 -7.66
C MET A 19 0.37 13.42 -7.38
N ASP A 20 0.19 12.60 -8.42
CA ASP A 20 0.19 11.14 -8.27
C ASP A 20 1.52 10.61 -7.74
N ALA A 21 2.64 11.15 -8.24
CA ALA A 21 3.96 10.79 -7.75
C ALA A 21 4.16 11.20 -6.27
N ALA A 22 3.69 12.39 -5.89
CA ALA A 22 3.74 12.84 -4.50
C ALA A 22 2.89 11.94 -3.58
N LEU A 23 1.66 11.63 -3.98
CA LEU A 23 0.77 10.74 -3.24
C LEU A 23 1.39 9.34 -3.06
N ARG A 24 1.99 8.78 -4.11
CA ARG A 24 2.69 7.49 -4.01
C ARG A 24 3.83 7.53 -3.00
N ARG A 25 4.62 8.61 -2.93
CA ARG A 25 5.68 8.74 -1.93
C ARG A 25 5.11 8.79 -0.51
N VAL A 26 4.01 9.51 -0.30
CA VAL A 26 3.32 9.56 1.00
C VAL A 26 2.85 8.17 1.41
N VAL A 27 2.14 7.46 0.51
CA VAL A 27 1.66 6.10 0.77
C VAL A 27 2.80 5.13 1.08
N GLN A 28 3.94 5.23 0.38
CA GLN A 28 5.11 4.41 0.69
C GLN A 28 5.71 4.72 2.07
N ALA A 29 5.76 5.99 2.47
CA ALA A 29 6.18 6.37 3.81
C ALA A 29 5.22 5.85 4.89
N GLU A 30 3.91 5.89 4.63
CA GLU A 30 2.89 5.35 5.52
C GLU A 30 2.95 3.82 5.62
N ILE A 31 3.29 3.11 4.55
CA ILE A 31 3.53 1.66 4.59
C ILE A 31 4.80 1.35 5.37
N GLY A 32 5.84 2.18 5.24
CA GLY A 32 7.12 2.00 5.92
C GLY A 32 7.85 0.75 5.41
N PRO A 33 8.58 0.01 6.27
CA PRO A 33 9.39 -1.14 5.88
C PRO A 33 8.56 -2.41 5.59
N ARG A 34 7.23 -2.36 5.74
CA ARG A 34 6.35 -3.53 5.56
C ARG A 34 6.42 -4.00 4.11
N ARG A 35 6.89 -5.23 3.94
CA ARG A 35 6.94 -5.99 2.68
C ARG A 35 6.60 -7.45 2.97
N PRO A 36 6.06 -8.22 2.01
CA PRO A 36 5.79 -9.64 2.23
C PRO A 36 6.98 -10.38 2.88
N GLY A 37 6.70 -11.14 3.94
CA GLY A 37 7.66 -11.88 4.77
C GLY A 37 8.35 -11.06 5.89
N VAL A 38 8.18 -9.74 5.95
CA VAL A 38 8.68 -8.92 7.07
C VAL A 38 7.88 -9.25 8.32
N VAL A 39 8.58 -9.49 9.44
CA VAL A 39 7.94 -9.60 10.75
C VAL A 39 8.20 -8.31 11.52
N TYR A 40 7.15 -7.70 12.05
CA TYR A 40 7.23 -6.48 12.83
C TYR A 40 6.33 -6.55 14.07
N SER A 41 6.63 -5.74 15.07
CA SER A 41 5.77 -5.51 16.23
C SER A 41 5.11 -4.15 16.09
N ASP A 42 3.79 -4.09 16.30
CA ASP A 42 3.03 -2.83 16.41
C ASP A 42 2.97 -2.30 17.85
N GLY A 43 3.74 -2.92 18.76
CA GLY A 43 3.77 -2.62 20.20
C GLY A 43 2.75 -3.42 21.00
N VAL A 44 1.83 -4.14 20.35
CA VAL A 44 0.84 -5.01 21.01
C VAL A 44 0.96 -6.45 20.52
N THR A 45 1.16 -6.64 19.22
CA THR A 45 1.21 -7.93 18.54
C THR A 45 2.40 -8.02 17.58
N ASP A 46 2.96 -9.22 17.46
CA ASP A 46 3.98 -9.51 16.47
C ASP A 46 3.31 -10.11 15.23
N LEU A 47 3.61 -9.50 14.08
CA LEU A 47 2.86 -9.65 12.86
C LEU A 47 3.80 -9.93 11.70
N GLU A 48 3.54 -11.00 10.96
CA GLU A 48 4.14 -11.25 9.66
C GLU A 48 3.32 -10.54 8.58
N VAL A 49 3.97 -9.77 7.72
CA VAL A 49 3.34 -9.19 6.54
C VAL A 49 3.18 -10.27 5.49
N VAL A 50 1.94 -10.60 5.14
CA VAL A 50 1.63 -11.58 4.09
C VAL A 50 1.60 -10.88 2.72
N GLN A 51 0.94 -9.73 2.63
CA GLN A 51 0.78 -9.00 1.38
C GLN A 51 0.67 -7.49 1.62
N VAL A 52 1.16 -6.70 0.67
CA VAL A 52 0.93 -5.25 0.60
C VAL A 52 0.18 -4.95 -0.69
N VAL A 53 -0.95 -4.24 -0.58
CA VAL A 53 -1.82 -3.83 -1.68
C VAL A 53 -1.81 -2.31 -1.77
N THR A 54 -1.36 -1.76 -2.90
CA THR A 54 -1.26 -0.31 -3.14
C THR A 54 -2.23 0.22 -4.19
N ASP A 55 -3.06 -0.65 -4.80
CA ASP A 55 -4.21 -0.21 -5.57
C ASP A 55 -5.30 0.28 -4.59
N PRO A 56 -5.69 1.57 -4.62
CA PRO A 56 -6.69 2.10 -3.71
C PRO A 56 -8.05 1.41 -3.85
N SER A 57 -8.43 0.96 -5.04
CA SER A 57 -9.72 0.30 -5.27
C SER A 57 -9.78 -1.05 -4.58
N GLU A 58 -8.70 -1.83 -4.69
CA GLU A 58 -8.54 -3.11 -4.01
C GLU A 58 -8.44 -2.94 -2.50
N ALA A 59 -7.64 -1.97 -2.03
CA ALA A 59 -7.52 -1.66 -0.61
C ALA A 59 -8.86 -1.31 0.03
N ARG A 60 -9.67 -0.49 -0.64
CA ARG A 60 -11.03 -0.11 -0.18
C ARG A 60 -11.97 -1.30 -0.13
N ARG A 61 -11.87 -2.22 -1.10
CA ARG A 61 -12.67 -3.45 -1.13
C ARG A 61 -12.30 -4.37 0.04
N ILE A 62 -11.00 -4.61 0.26
CA ILE A 62 -10.49 -5.46 1.34
C ILE A 62 -10.91 -4.92 2.70
N LEU A 63 -10.68 -3.62 2.94
CA LEU A 63 -10.94 -2.98 4.22
C LEU A 63 -12.41 -2.57 4.42
N LYS A 64 -13.24 -2.69 3.38
CA LYS A 64 -14.65 -2.26 3.37
C LYS A 64 -14.82 -0.79 3.81
N ARG A 65 -13.90 0.09 3.38
CA ARG A 65 -13.85 1.53 3.72
C ARG A 65 -13.55 2.34 2.47
N ARG A 66 -13.95 3.63 2.44
CA ARG A 66 -13.78 4.50 1.26
C ARG A 66 -12.44 5.23 1.18
N ALA A 67 -11.80 5.48 2.31
CA ALA A 67 -10.59 6.31 2.41
C ALA A 67 -9.24 5.60 2.14
N PRO A 68 -9.06 4.29 2.43
CA PRO A 68 -7.73 3.67 2.32
C PRO A 68 -7.11 3.82 0.94
N GLN A 69 -5.81 4.13 0.93
CA GLN A 69 -4.97 4.15 -0.27
C GLN A 69 -4.12 2.88 -0.41
N PHE A 70 -4.02 2.11 0.68
CA PHE A 70 -3.32 0.84 0.72
C PHE A 70 -3.98 -0.08 1.75
N ALA A 71 -3.64 -1.37 1.67
CA ALA A 71 -3.94 -2.35 2.69
C ALA A 71 -2.72 -3.25 2.89
N VAL A 72 -2.45 -3.61 4.13
CA VAL A 72 -1.46 -4.63 4.50
C VAL A 72 -2.22 -5.80 5.09
N ILE A 73 -2.06 -6.98 4.50
CA ILE A 73 -2.55 -8.23 5.07
C ILE A 73 -1.44 -8.76 5.95
N VAL A 74 -1.75 -8.93 7.23
CA VAL A 74 -0.82 -9.42 8.23
C VAL A 74 -1.36 -10.69 8.86
N ARG A 75 -0.44 -11.55 9.31
CA ARG A 75 -0.73 -12.74 10.09
C ARG A 75 -0.10 -12.59 11.46
N ASP A 76 -0.89 -12.76 12.51
CA ASP A 76 -0.38 -12.84 13.87
C ASP A 76 0.46 -14.12 14.02
N ILE A 77 1.71 -13.99 14.46
CA ILE A 77 2.66 -15.11 14.46
C ILE A 77 2.36 -16.15 15.54
N TYR A 78 1.58 -15.79 16.56
CA TYR A 78 1.25 -16.67 17.68
C TYR A 78 -0.09 -17.38 17.44
N THR A 79 -1.08 -16.68 16.88
CA THR A 79 -2.42 -17.23 16.64
C THR A 79 -2.64 -17.72 15.21
N GLY A 80 -1.81 -17.28 14.26
CA GLY A 80 -1.97 -17.59 12.83
C GLY A 80 -3.13 -16.85 12.16
N VAL A 81 -3.85 -16.00 12.88
CA VAL A 81 -5.01 -15.27 12.36
C VAL A 81 -4.57 -14.17 11.40
N GLU A 82 -5.17 -14.14 10.22
CA GLU A 82 -4.95 -13.08 9.24
C GLU A 82 -5.94 -11.92 9.41
N ARG A 83 -5.43 -10.70 9.26
CA ARG A 83 -6.24 -9.48 9.23
C ARG A 83 -5.66 -8.46 8.27
N ALA A 84 -6.54 -7.62 7.70
CA ALA A 84 -6.13 -6.48 6.90
C ALA A 84 -6.06 -5.22 7.77
N THR A 85 -5.04 -4.38 7.54
CA THR A 85 -4.88 -3.09 8.20
C THR A 85 -4.46 -2.01 7.22
N CYS A 86 -4.81 -0.76 7.51
CA CYS A 86 -4.26 0.44 6.87
C CYS A 86 -3.59 1.36 7.90
N ALA A 87 -3.12 0.81 9.02
CA ALA A 87 -2.40 1.58 10.03
C ALA A 87 -1.12 2.15 9.42
N VAL A 88 -0.87 3.44 9.66
CA VAL A 88 0.35 4.13 9.25
C VAL A 88 1.52 3.63 10.08
N TRP A 89 2.66 3.42 9.44
CA TRP A 89 3.90 3.10 10.12
C TRP A 89 4.37 4.30 10.94
N THR A 90 4.67 4.08 12.21
CA THR A 90 5.05 5.11 13.17
C THR A 90 6.39 4.79 13.81
N GLY A 91 6.88 5.73 14.63
CA GLY A 91 8.05 5.52 15.46
C GLY A 91 7.86 4.50 16.59
N SER A 92 6.64 3.99 16.82
CA SER A 92 6.38 2.92 17.79
C SER A 92 6.56 1.53 17.19
N ASP A 93 6.41 1.39 15.87
CA ASP A 93 6.56 0.12 15.18
C ASP A 93 8.04 -0.30 15.09
N ARG A 94 8.29 -1.60 15.17
CA ARG A 94 9.65 -2.16 15.14
C ARG A 94 9.72 -3.38 14.25
N VAL A 95 10.67 -3.37 13.31
CA VAL A 95 10.97 -4.57 12.51
C VAL A 95 11.70 -5.57 13.39
N LEU A 96 11.18 -6.79 13.47
CA LEU A 96 11.79 -7.91 14.20
C LEU A 96 12.60 -8.81 13.25
N LYS A 97 12.09 -8.98 12.02
CA LYS A 97 12.78 -9.71 10.94
C LYS A 97 12.59 -8.98 9.62
N ALA A 98 13.70 -8.62 9.00
CA ALA A 98 13.69 -8.05 7.65
C ALA A 98 13.74 -9.15 6.58
N VAL A 99 13.27 -8.80 5.38
CA VAL A 99 13.45 -9.59 4.17
C VAL A 99 14.42 -8.84 3.27
N ALA A 100 15.37 -9.56 2.66
CA ALA A 100 16.29 -8.96 1.70
C ALA A 100 15.49 -8.38 0.51
N ALA A 101 15.80 -7.14 0.15
CA ALA A 101 15.16 -6.42 -0.95
C ALA A 101 15.59 -6.94 -2.32
#